data_AF-A0A2P6WHU1-F1
#
_entry.id   AF-A0A2P6WHU1-F1
#
_cell.length_a   1.000
_cell.length_b   1.000
_cell.length_c   1.000
_cell.angle_alpha   90.00
_cell.angle_beta   90.00
_cell.angle_gamma   90.00
#
_symmetry.space_group_name_H-M   'P 1'
#
loop_
_entity.id
_entity.type
_entity.pdbx_description
1 polymer ?
#
loop_
_entity_poly.entity_id
_entity_poly.type
_entity_poly.pdbx_seq_one_letter_code
_entity_poly.pdbx_strand_id
1 'polypeptide(L)'
;MSDQKPDTTPKIPVSISKELRALAHDLSNSLETIMQAAYLLSQAEVDETNKKWLGLIDHATRDAAKINREIRELLRSQSQDS
;
A
#
# COMPACT_ATOMS: atom_id res chain seq x y z
N MET A 1 -3.67 -17.66 -41.37
CA MET A 1 -4.38 -18.03 -40.12
C MET A 1 -3.36 -17.84 -39.01
N SER A 2 -3.52 -16.82 -38.18
CA SER A 2 -2.61 -16.57 -37.05
C SER A 2 -3.20 -17.23 -35.82
N ASP A 3 -2.57 -18.30 -35.34
CA ASP A 3 -2.88 -18.94 -34.07
C ASP A 3 -2.59 -17.96 -32.92
N GLN A 4 -3.65 -17.40 -32.35
CA GLN A 4 -3.57 -16.64 -31.11
C GLN A 4 -3.57 -17.67 -29.97
N LYS A 5 -2.39 -17.93 -29.38
CA LYS A 5 -2.29 -18.72 -28.15
C LYS A 5 -3.16 -18.05 -27.07
N PRO A 6 -4.02 -18.80 -26.36
CA PRO A 6 -4.80 -18.22 -25.27
C PRO A 6 -3.83 -17.66 -24.22
N ASP A 7 -4.12 -16.47 -23.73
CA ASP A 7 -3.39 -15.86 -22.62
C ASP A 7 -3.62 -16.72 -21.38
N THR A 8 -2.63 -17.55 -21.01
CA THR A 8 -2.70 -18.47 -19.86
C THR A 8 -2.22 -17.83 -18.57
N THR A 9 -2.16 -16.49 -18.48
CA THR A 9 -1.78 -15.82 -17.24
C THR A 9 -2.82 -16.11 -16.15
N PRO A 10 -2.44 -16.74 -15.02
CA PRO A 10 -3.38 -17.07 -13.96
C PRO A 10 -3.99 -15.78 -13.38
N LYS A 11 -5.29 -15.56 -13.60
CA LYS A 11 -6.03 -14.43 -13.05
C LYS A 11 -6.39 -14.71 -11.60
N ILE A 12 -6.25 -13.70 -10.74
CA ILE A 12 -6.69 -13.78 -9.34
C ILE A 12 -8.21 -13.93 -9.32
N PRO A 13 -8.78 -14.90 -8.59
CA PRO A 13 -10.23 -15.03 -8.44
C PRO A 13 -10.86 -13.73 -7.95
N VAL A 14 -12.02 -13.37 -8.51
CA VAL A 14 -12.70 -12.08 -8.24
C VAL A 14 -12.97 -11.86 -6.74
N SER A 15 -13.36 -12.90 -6.02
CA SER A 15 -13.60 -12.85 -4.56
C SER A 15 -12.33 -12.47 -3.80
N ILE A 16 -11.20 -13.13 -4.11
CA ILE A 16 -9.89 -12.86 -3.51
C ILE A 16 -9.42 -11.46 -3.89
N SER A 17 -9.58 -11.06 -5.15
CA SER A 17 -9.23 -9.72 -5.64
C SER A 17 -10.02 -8.62 -4.91
N LYS A 18 -11.30 -8.86 -4.58
CA LYS A 18 -12.13 -7.92 -3.81
C LYS A 18 -11.64 -7.79 -2.37
N GLU A 19 -11.32 -8.92 -1.71
CA GLU A 19 -10.82 -8.93 -0.34
C GLU A 19 -9.45 -8.25 -0.22
N LEU A 20 -8.52 -8.54 -1.14
CA LEU A 20 -7.22 -7.89 -1.18
C LEU A 20 -7.31 -6.38 -1.40
N ARG A 21 -8.29 -5.90 -2.17
CA ARG A 21 -8.54 -4.45 -2.31
C ARG A 21 -9.04 -3.82 -1.00
N ALA A 22 -9.91 -4.51 -0.26
CA ALA A 22 -10.40 -4.06 1.04
C ALA A 22 -9.24 -3.96 2.04
N LEU A 23 -8.42 -5.01 2.16
CA LEU A 23 -7.24 -5.01 3.03
C LEU A 23 -6.24 -3.91 2.64
N ALA A 24 -5.99 -3.71 1.34
CA ALA A 24 -5.12 -2.63 0.89
C ALA A 24 -5.69 -1.26 1.28
N HIS A 25 -7.00 -1.04 1.11
CA HIS A 25 -7.68 0.18 1.55
C HIS A 25 -7.50 0.42 3.04
N ASP A 26 -7.78 -0.58 3.88
CA ASP A 26 -7.67 -0.48 5.33
C ASP A 26 -6.23 -0.23 5.79
N LEU A 27 -5.25 -0.82 5.08
CA LEU A 27 -3.84 -0.53 5.28
C LEU A 27 -3.52 0.94 4.99
N SER A 28 -4.08 1.54 3.93
CA SER A 28 -3.87 2.99 3.67
C SER A 28 -4.44 3.86 4.78
N ASN A 29 -5.63 3.55 5.30
CA ASN A 29 -6.21 4.32 6.40
C ASN A 29 -5.33 4.25 7.65
N SER A 30 -4.77 3.07 7.93
CA SER A 30 -3.85 2.86 9.05
C SER A 30 -2.55 3.66 8.85
N LEU A 31 -1.96 3.62 7.66
CA LEU A 31 -0.75 4.38 7.34
C LEU A 31 -0.97 5.89 7.40
N GLU A 32 -2.11 6.38 6.91
CA GLU A 32 -2.49 7.79 7.00
C GLU A 32 -2.59 8.24 8.46
N THR A 33 -3.22 7.43 9.32
CA THR A 33 -3.31 7.70 10.76
C THR A 33 -1.92 7.79 11.39
N ILE A 34 -1.00 6.89 11.04
CA ILE A 34 0.39 6.92 11.53
C ILE A 34 1.12 8.19 11.05
N MET A 35 0.97 8.57 9.78
CA MET A 35 1.55 9.80 9.24
C MET A 35 1.04 11.03 9.98
N GLN A 36 -0.27 11.13 10.22
CA GLN A 36 -0.86 12.23 10.98
C GLN A 36 -0.35 12.27 12.42
N ALA A 37 -0.25 11.12 13.09
CA ALA A 37 0.30 11.04 14.45
C ALA A 37 1.78 11.47 14.51
N ALA A 38 2.60 11.00 13.57
CA ALA A 38 4.01 11.39 13.46
C ALA A 38 4.17 12.90 13.18
N TYR A 39 3.29 13.47 12.35
CA TYR A 39 3.25 14.91 12.06
C TYR A 39 2.81 15.75 13.26
N LEU A 40 1.84 15.28 14.06
CA LEU A 40 1.45 15.97 15.29
C LEU A 40 2.56 15.92 16.34
N LEU A 41 3.22 14.76 16.49
CA LEU A 41 4.31 14.60 17.44
C LEU A 41 5.57 15.39 17.04
N SER A 42 5.82 15.61 15.74
CA SER A 42 6.92 16.48 15.28
C SER A 42 6.72 17.97 15.57
N GLN A 43 5.49 18.40 15.86
CA GLN A 43 5.17 19.76 16.31
C GLN A 43 5.35 19.97 17.80
N ALA A 44 5.47 18.90 18.59
CA ALA A 44 5.77 18.99 20.01
C ALA A 44 7.26 19.31 20.24
N GLU A 45 7.60 19.93 21.37
CA GLU A 45 9.00 20.02 21.80
C GLU A 45 9.50 18.62 22.18
N VAL A 46 10.17 17.98 21.22
CA VAL A 46 10.78 16.66 21.37
C VAL A 46 12.29 16.78 21.37
N ASP A 47 12.95 16.04 22.27
CA ASP A 47 14.41 15.98 22.31
C ASP A 47 15.00 15.34 21.03
N GLU A 48 16.31 15.47 20.84
CA GLU A 48 17.01 14.96 19.65
C GLU A 48 16.89 13.43 19.47
N THR A 49 16.69 12.68 20.56
CA THR A 49 16.49 11.23 20.49
C THR A 49 15.10 10.93 19.94
N ASN A 50 14.08 11.62 20.42
CA ASN A 50 12.70 11.51 19.97
C ASN A 50 12.53 11.96 18.51
N LYS A 51 13.29 12.96 18.06
CA LYS A 51 13.35 13.33 16.63
C LYS A 51 13.86 12.21 15.73
N LYS A 52 14.84 11.41 16.18
CA LYS A 52 15.32 10.25 15.42
C LYS A 52 14.26 9.17 15.30
N TRP A 53 13.54 8.88 16.39
CA TRP A 53 12.42 7.94 16.37
C TRP A 53 11.31 8.40 15.43
N LEU A 54 10.96 9.68 15.44
CA LEU A 54 10.02 10.28 14.49
C LEU A 54 10.47 10.09 13.03
N GLY A 55 11.74 10.33 12.74
CA GLY A 55 12.30 10.12 11.40
C GLY A 55 12.20 8.66 10.93
N LEU A 56 12.45 7.70 11.83
CA LEU A 56 12.30 6.28 11.54
C LEU A 56 10.84 5.88 11.27
N ILE A 57 9.90 6.41 12.06
CA ILE A 57 8.46 6.17 11.88
C ILE A 57 7.99 6.75 10.53
N ASP A 58 8.35 8.00 10.22
CA ASP A 58 7.98 8.63 8.95
C ASP A 58 8.54 7.85 7.76
N HIS A 59 9.82 7.45 7.82
CA HIS A 59 10.45 6.63 6.78
C HIS A 59 9.71 5.29 6.57
N ALA A 60 9.51 4.52 7.64
CA ALA A 60 8.84 3.22 7.56
C ALA A 60 7.39 3.35 7.04
N THR A 61 6.70 4.42 7.41
CA THR A 61 5.32 4.67 6.97
C THR A 61 5.27 4.99 5.47
N ARG A 62 6.21 5.79 4.95
CA ARG A 62 6.33 6.07 3.51
C ARG A 62 6.67 4.82 2.71
N ASP A 63 7.58 3.99 3.20
CA ASP A 63 7.93 2.72 2.55
C ASP A 63 6.71 1.78 2.49
N ALA A 64 5.99 1.64 3.60
CA ALA A 64 4.77 0.84 3.64
C ALA A 64 3.69 1.40 2.69
N ALA A 65 3.57 2.73 2.58
CA ALA A 65 2.64 3.36 1.64
C ALA A 65 3.01 3.06 0.18
N LYS A 66 4.31 3.06 -0.15
CA LYS A 66 4.82 2.65 -1.46
C LYS A 66 4.49 1.20 -1.76
N ILE A 67 4.78 0.28 -0.84
CA ILE A 67 4.45 -1.15 -0.98
C ILE A 67 2.95 -1.35 -1.18
N ASN A 68 2.12 -0.66 -0.38
CA ASN A 68 0.67 -0.75 -0.52
C ASN A 68 0.18 -0.25 -1.89
N ARG A 69 0.80 0.80 -2.43
CA ARG A 69 0.51 1.28 -3.79
C ARG A 69 0.88 0.22 -4.84
N GLU A 70 2.04 -0.40 -4.74
CA GLU A 70 2.46 -1.48 -5.65
C GLU A 70 1.48 -2.66 -5.61
N ILE A 71 0.99 -3.05 -4.41
CA ILE A 71 -0.07 -4.06 -4.26
C ILE A 71 -1.33 -3.66 -5.03
N ARG A 72 -1.80 -2.42 -4.90
CA ARG A 72 -3.00 -1.95 -5.63
C ARG A 72 -2.80 -1.97 -7.14
N GLU A 73 -1.61 -1.58 -7.62
CA GLU A 73 -1.28 -1.58 -9.04
C GLU A 73 -1.28 -3.00 -9.60
N LEU A 74 -0.72 -3.97 -8.88
CA LEU A 74 -0.78 -5.40 -9.22
C LEU A 74 -2.22 -5.95 -9.22
N LEU A 75 -3.03 -5.60 -8.22
CA LEU A 75 -4.44 -6.01 -8.20
C LEU A 75 -5.24 -5.42 -9.36
N ARG A 76 -4.89 -4.19 -9.79
CA ARG A 76 -5.54 -3.52 -10.93
C ARG A 76 -5.15 -4.18 -12.25
N SER A 77 -3.87 -4.48 -12.48
CA SER A 77 -3.41 -5.12 -13.72
C SER A 77 -4.04 -6.51 -13.91
N GLN A 78 -4.23 -7.25 -12.83
CA GLN A 78 -4.85 -8.59 -12.87
C GLN A 78 -6.38 -8.59 -13.02
N SER A 79 -7.01 -7.41 -13.05
CA SER A 79 -8.47 -7.27 -13.14
C SER A 79 -8.95 -6.57 -14.41
N GLN A 80 -8.06 -6.16 -15.32
CA GLN A 80 -8.42 -5.44 -16.56
C GLN A 80 -8.83 -6.34 -17.75
N ASP A 81 -8.94 -7.66 -17.58
CA ASP A 81 -9.39 -8.58 -18.64
C ASP A 81 -10.69 -9.32 -18.28
N SER A 82 -11.77 -8.60 -17.99
CA SER A 82 -13.11 -9.19 -17.81
C SER A 82 -14.17 -8.36 -18.50
#